data_AF-A0AAV4BTE1-F1
#
_entry.id   AF-A0AAV4BTE1-F1
#
_cell.length_a   1.000
_cell.length_b   1.000
_cell.length_c   1.000
_cell.angle_alpha   90.00
_cell.angle_beta   90.00
_cell.angle_gamma   90.00
#
_symmetry.space_group_name_H-M   'P 1'
#
loop_
_entity.id
_entity.type
_entity.pdbx_description
1 polymer ?
#
loop_
_entity_poly.entity_id
_entity_poly.type
_entity_poly.pdbx_seq_one_letter_code
_entity_poly.pdbx_strand_id
1 'polypeptide(L)'
;MEVDSMHSLIERKLKNTPIISPMDYLTIFRTSRVSPRPHEVKSLNHCFFKNYGQVSTIKTICLGRQKGDPTVNDLRCLKYSPDGELSYKLTFDESGNLYLKLGGKNQLRFIQPCFTRLGLKSLK
;
A
#
# COMPACT_ATOMS: atom_id res chain seq x y z
N MET A 1 -15.41 -17.21 23.55
CA MET A 1 -14.11 -17.50 22.88
C MET A 1 -14.35 -18.20 21.54
N GLU A 2 -15.00 -17.55 20.57
CA GLU A 2 -15.26 -18.16 19.25
C GLU A 2 -14.02 -18.10 18.35
N VAL A 3 -13.25 -17.02 18.46
CA VAL A 3 -12.01 -16.81 17.71
C VAL A 3 -10.96 -17.87 18.07
N ASP A 4 -10.79 -18.15 19.36
CA ASP A 4 -9.82 -19.15 19.84
C ASP A 4 -10.19 -20.57 19.40
N SER A 5 -11.49 -20.87 19.36
CA SER A 5 -12.00 -22.14 18.85
C SER A 5 -11.68 -22.33 17.36
N MET A 6 -11.67 -21.24 16.58
CA MET A 6 -11.30 -21.26 15.17
C MET A 6 -9.82 -21.40 14.94
N HIS A 7 -9.03 -20.63 15.67
CA HIS A 7 -7.59 -20.74 15.59
C HIS A 7 -7.13 -22.17 15.86
N SER A 8 -7.65 -22.79 16.93
CA SER A 8 -7.31 -24.16 17.33
C SER A 8 -7.64 -25.22 16.27
N LEU A 9 -8.79 -25.10 15.60
CA LEU A 9 -9.22 -26.04 14.56
C LEU A 9 -8.43 -25.89 13.26
N ILE A 10 -8.11 -24.66 12.88
CA ILE A 10 -7.27 -24.37 11.73
C ILE A 10 -5.86 -24.92 11.97
N GLU A 11 -5.27 -24.65 13.13
CA GLU A 11 -3.93 -25.12 13.48
C GLU A 11 -3.82 -26.66 13.47
N ARG A 12 -4.82 -27.35 14.03
CA ARG A 12 -4.88 -28.82 14.01
C ARG A 12 -4.92 -29.38 12.59
N LYS A 13 -5.60 -28.68 11.67
CA LYS A 13 -5.71 -29.11 10.28
C LYS A 13 -4.43 -28.81 9.49
N LEU A 14 -3.82 -27.64 9.70
CA LEU A 14 -2.55 -27.24 9.08
C LEU A 14 -1.42 -28.22 9.39
N LYS A 15 -1.32 -28.73 10.62
CA LYS A 15 -0.28 -29.71 11.01
C LYS A 15 -0.34 -31.03 10.23
N ASN A 16 -1.51 -31.41 9.73
CA ASN A 16 -1.75 -32.69 9.07
C ASN A 16 -1.92 -32.58 7.54
N THR A 17 -1.79 -31.39 6.97
CA THR A 17 -1.95 -31.16 5.53
C THR A 17 -0.72 -30.50 4.94
N PRO A 18 -0.05 -31.12 3.94
CA PRO A 18 1.03 -30.45 3.23
C PRO A 18 0.45 -29.29 2.40
N ILE A 19 1.10 -28.14 2.46
CA ILE A 19 0.73 -26.95 1.68
C ILE A 19 1.69 -26.87 0.49
N ILE A 20 1.14 -27.03 -0.71
CA ILE A 20 1.92 -26.98 -1.96
C ILE A 20 1.73 -25.61 -2.62
N SER A 21 0.53 -25.04 -2.50
CA SER A 21 0.15 -23.74 -3.05
C SER A 21 -0.52 -22.85 -2.01
N PRO A 22 -0.35 -21.51 -2.08
CA PRO A 22 -1.11 -20.59 -1.23
C PRO A 22 -2.63 -20.74 -1.35
N MET A 23 -3.13 -21.26 -2.48
CA MET A 23 -4.55 -21.54 -2.67
C MET A 23 -5.06 -22.62 -1.70
N ASP A 24 -4.21 -23.54 -1.27
CA ASP A 24 -4.57 -24.66 -0.39
C ASP A 24 -5.04 -24.18 0.98
N TYR A 25 -4.55 -23.03 1.45
CA TYR A 25 -5.02 -22.40 2.68
C TYR A 25 -6.52 -22.12 2.67
N LEU A 26 -7.08 -21.72 1.52
CA LEU A 26 -8.52 -21.47 1.42
C LEU A 26 -9.32 -22.75 1.63
N THR A 27 -8.85 -23.86 1.07
CA THR A 27 -9.46 -25.18 1.26
C THR A 27 -9.35 -25.62 2.73
N ILE A 28 -8.19 -25.43 3.35
CA ILE A 28 -7.96 -25.76 4.75
C ILE A 28 -8.87 -24.94 5.67
N PHE A 29 -8.98 -23.62 5.45
CA PHE A 29 -9.82 -22.74 6.26
C PHE A 29 -11.31 -23.00 6.06
N ARG A 30 -11.76 -23.35 4.85
CA ARG A 30 -13.17 -23.73 4.59
C ARG A 30 -13.56 -25.05 5.26
N THR A 31 -12.60 -25.94 5.41
CA THR A 31 -12.85 -27.31 5.87
C THR A 31 -12.37 -27.56 7.30
N SER A 32 -11.82 -26.56 7.98
CA SER A 32 -11.32 -26.65 9.37
C SER A 32 -12.43 -26.95 10.37
N ARG A 33 -13.65 -26.47 10.10
CA ARG A 33 -14.86 -26.73 10.89
C ARG A 33 -15.89 -27.51 10.06
N VAL A 34 -16.42 -28.59 10.62
CA VAL A 34 -17.38 -29.48 9.93
C VAL A 34 -18.83 -29.06 10.19
N SER A 35 -19.22 -28.81 11.45
CA SER A 35 -20.56 -28.36 11.82
C SER A 35 -20.58 -27.59 13.16
N PRO A 36 -21.30 -26.46 13.27
CA PRO A 36 -21.78 -25.64 12.16
C PRO A 36 -20.60 -25.09 11.35
N ARG A 37 -20.82 -24.51 10.16
CA ARG A 37 -19.79 -23.79 9.38
C ARG A 37 -20.09 -22.29 9.40
N PRO A 38 -19.74 -21.54 10.46
CA PRO A 38 -20.12 -20.13 10.56
C PRO A 38 -19.24 -19.19 9.74
N HIS A 39 -18.10 -19.64 9.21
CA HIS A 39 -17.06 -18.74 8.71
C HIS A 39 -17.02 -18.74 7.18
N GLU A 40 -17.10 -17.53 6.61
CA GLU A 40 -16.97 -17.31 5.18
C GLU A 40 -15.50 -17.02 4.83
N VAL A 41 -14.90 -17.85 3.99
CA VAL A 41 -13.52 -17.69 3.55
C VAL A 41 -13.49 -17.13 2.12
N LYS A 42 -13.07 -15.87 2.00
CA LYS A 42 -12.95 -15.13 0.73
C LYS A 42 -11.49 -15.10 0.27
N SER A 43 -11.27 -15.36 -1.02
CA SER A 43 -10.00 -15.06 -1.66
C SER A 43 -9.95 -13.57 -2.01
N LEU A 44 -8.83 -12.92 -1.73
CA LEU A 44 -8.64 -11.51 -2.08
C LEU A 44 -8.17 -11.41 -3.53
N ASN A 45 -9.03 -10.86 -4.38
CA ASN A 45 -8.68 -10.55 -5.77
C ASN A 45 -8.06 -9.15 -5.86
N HIS A 46 -7.46 -8.82 -7.00
CA HIS A 46 -6.95 -7.47 -7.28
C HIS A 46 -8.01 -6.38 -7.08
N CYS A 47 -9.31 -6.70 -7.23
CA CYS A 47 -10.43 -5.81 -6.96
C CYS A 47 -10.60 -5.43 -5.49
N PHE A 48 -10.07 -6.22 -4.55
CA PHE A 48 -10.12 -5.90 -3.12
C PHE A 48 -9.26 -4.69 -2.78
N PHE A 49 -8.14 -4.53 -3.49
CA PHE A 49 -7.22 -3.45 -3.24
C PHE A 49 -7.74 -2.17 -3.90
N LYS A 50 -7.67 -1.06 -3.16
CA LYS A 50 -8.03 0.25 -3.68
C LYS A 50 -7.11 0.61 -4.85
N ASN A 51 -7.70 1.01 -5.98
CA ASN A 51 -6.92 1.40 -7.16
C ASN A 51 -6.30 2.79 -6.92
N TYR A 52 -4.99 2.81 -6.66
CA TYR A 52 -4.22 4.05 -6.52
C TYR A 52 -3.70 4.61 -7.84
N GLY A 53 -3.94 3.96 -8.98
CA GLY A 53 -3.55 4.46 -10.30
C GLY A 53 -4.27 5.75 -10.71
N GLN A 54 -5.44 6.02 -10.13
CA GLN A 54 -6.17 7.28 -10.30
C GLN A 54 -5.74 8.37 -9.30
N VAL A 55 -4.92 8.02 -8.31
CA VAL A 55 -4.40 8.99 -7.34
C VAL A 55 -3.17 9.64 -7.93
N SER A 56 -3.20 10.95 -8.10
CA SER A 56 -2.04 11.72 -8.54
C SER A 56 -0.89 11.51 -7.56
N THR A 57 0.10 10.70 -7.97
CA THR A 57 1.27 10.44 -7.14
C THR A 57 2.23 11.61 -7.27
N ILE A 58 2.59 12.21 -6.14
CA ILE A 58 3.58 13.29 -6.10
C ILE A 58 4.95 12.64 -6.08
N LYS A 59 5.79 12.95 -7.08
CA LYS A 59 7.12 12.34 -7.23
C LYS A 59 8.07 12.72 -6.09
N THR A 60 7.92 13.92 -5.54
CA THR A 60 8.82 14.42 -4.52
C THR A 60 8.12 15.48 -3.68
N ILE A 61 8.33 15.41 -2.36
CA ILE A 61 7.89 16.42 -1.39
C ILE A 61 8.96 17.52 -1.19
N CYS A 62 10.09 17.44 -1.90
CA CYS A 62 11.11 18.49 -1.91
C CYS A 62 10.55 19.76 -2.55
N LEU A 63 10.54 20.83 -1.77
CA LEU A 63 10.04 22.14 -2.17
C LEU A 63 11.06 22.88 -3.06
N GLY A 64 12.34 22.70 -2.73
CA GLY A 64 13.47 23.32 -3.37
C GLY A 64 14.13 22.51 -4.48
N ARG A 65 14.77 23.22 -5.41
CA ARG A 65 15.69 22.63 -6.41
C ARG A 65 17.10 23.21 -6.31
N GLN A 66 17.26 24.36 -5.68
CA GLN A 66 18.52 25.08 -5.57
C GLN A 66 19.03 25.10 -4.12
N LYS A 67 20.31 25.41 -3.99
CA LYS A 67 20.96 25.58 -2.69
C LYS A 67 20.38 26.82 -2.00
N GLY A 68 19.79 26.63 -0.82
CA GLY A 68 19.12 27.70 -0.06
C GLY A 68 17.59 27.62 -0.08
N ASP A 69 17.01 26.78 -0.93
CA ASP A 69 15.58 26.49 -0.89
C ASP A 69 15.23 25.58 0.32
N PRO A 70 13.99 25.63 0.82
CA PRO A 70 13.54 24.76 1.89
C PRO A 70 13.57 23.29 1.46
N THR A 71 14.12 22.46 2.35
CA THR A 71 14.28 21.02 2.15
C THR A 71 13.15 20.27 2.84
N VAL A 72 13.12 18.94 2.65
CA VAL A 72 12.13 18.07 3.31
C VAL A 72 12.23 18.17 4.84
N ASN A 73 13.41 18.46 5.38
CA ASN A 73 13.64 18.57 6.82
C ASN A 73 12.99 19.83 7.43
N ASP A 74 12.66 20.81 6.59
CA ASP A 74 12.04 22.07 7.00
C ASP A 74 10.51 21.98 7.00
N LEU A 75 9.94 20.91 6.43
CA LEU A 75 8.50 20.65 6.44
C LEU A 75 8.00 20.39 7.85
N ARG A 76 6.85 20.98 8.19
CA ARG A 76 6.17 20.80 9.48
C ARG A 76 4.78 20.19 9.34
N CYS A 77 4.04 20.58 8.31
CA CYS A 77 2.70 20.05 8.09
C CYS A 77 2.42 19.92 6.58
N LEU A 78 1.70 18.86 6.22
CA LEU A 78 1.16 18.63 4.88
C LEU A 78 -0.36 18.54 4.98
N LYS A 79 -1.06 19.25 4.08
CA LYS A 79 -2.51 19.23 3.97
C LYS A 79 -2.90 18.77 2.58
N TYR A 80 -3.63 17.65 2.55
CA TYR A 80 -4.26 17.11 1.35
C TYR A 80 -5.67 17.69 1.22
N SER A 81 -5.95 18.34 0.09
CA SER A 81 -7.31 18.80 -0.24
C SER A 81 -8.07 17.69 -0.98
N PRO A 82 -9.41 17.61 -0.84
CA PRO A 82 -10.22 16.64 -1.59
C PRO A 82 -10.09 16.83 -3.12
N ASP A 83 -9.71 18.03 -3.56
CA ASP A 83 -9.46 18.39 -4.96
C ASP A 83 -8.14 17.80 -5.52
N GLY A 84 -7.37 17.06 -4.71
CA GLY A 84 -6.09 16.46 -5.10
C GLY A 84 -4.89 17.41 -4.98
N GLU A 85 -5.08 18.62 -4.43
CA GLU A 85 -3.98 19.55 -4.19
C GLU A 85 -3.25 19.25 -2.88
N LEU A 86 -1.92 19.20 -2.93
CA LEU A 86 -1.05 19.14 -1.75
C LEU A 86 -0.55 20.54 -1.39
N SER A 87 -0.70 20.88 -0.12
CA SER A 87 -0.19 22.13 0.43
C SER A 87 0.64 21.88 1.68
N TYR A 88 1.60 22.76 1.96
CA TYR A 88 2.60 22.55 3.01
C TYR A 88 2.80 23.78 3.89
N LYS A 89 3.35 23.55 5.07
CA LYS A 89 3.71 24.56 6.06
C LYS A 89 5.12 24.33 6.59
N LEU A 90 5.89 25.41 6.74
CA LEU A 90 7.27 25.40 7.24
C LEU A 90 7.39 25.86 8.70
N THR A 91 6.42 26.63 9.21
CA THR A 91 6.43 27.14 10.59
C THR A 91 5.45 26.36 11.48
N PHE A 92 5.69 26.36 12.79
CA PHE A 92 4.83 25.71 13.77
C PHE A 92 3.65 26.58 14.26
N ASP A 93 3.62 27.87 13.90
CA ASP A 93 2.67 28.82 14.46
C ASP A 93 1.22 28.44 14.16
N GLU A 94 0.40 28.22 15.20
CA GLU A 94 -1.03 27.86 15.05
C GLU A 94 -1.82 28.91 14.26
N SER A 95 -1.41 30.18 14.31
CA SER A 95 -2.02 31.32 13.61
C SER A 95 -1.83 31.29 12.08
N GLY A 96 -0.92 30.45 11.58
CA GLY A 96 -0.50 30.44 10.18
C GLY A 96 -1.40 29.60 9.28
N ASN A 97 -2.49 30.21 8.79
CA ASN A 97 -3.36 29.70 7.72
C ASN A 97 -2.69 29.61 6.33
N LEU A 98 -1.37 29.84 6.24
CA LEU A 98 -0.64 29.92 4.98
C LEU A 98 -0.10 28.55 4.58
N TYR A 99 -1.02 27.72 4.09
CA TYR A 99 -0.65 26.52 3.36
C TYR A 99 -0.18 26.93 1.96
N LEU A 100 1.11 26.76 1.69
CA LEU A 100 1.68 27.01 0.36
C LEU A 100 1.33 25.84 -0.56
N LYS A 101 0.79 26.12 -1.75
CA LYS A 101 0.46 25.07 -2.73
C LYS A 101 1.74 24.54 -3.37
N LEU A 102 1.89 23.22 -3.44
CA LEU A 102 2.88 22.59 -4.31
C LEU A 102 2.39 22.71 -5.76
N GLY A 103 2.91 23.70 -6.49
CA GLY A 103 2.52 24.00 -7.87
C GLY A 103 2.78 22.85 -8.83
N GLY A 104 1.71 22.26 -9.36
CA GLY A 104 1.71 21.13 -10.30
C GLY A 104 2.17 21.45 -11.74
N LYS A 105 3.34 22.07 -11.94
CA LYS A 105 3.85 22.32 -13.31
C LYS A 105 5.27 21.84 -13.59
N ASN A 106 5.82 20.89 -12.83
CA ASN A 106 7.22 20.57 -12.99
C ASN A 106 7.59 19.09 -12.80
N GLN A 107 7.66 18.41 -13.95
CA GLN A 107 8.29 17.11 -14.26
C GLN A 107 7.39 15.86 -14.33
N LEU A 108 6.56 15.82 -15.37
CA LEU A 108 6.39 14.57 -16.13
C LEU A 108 7.63 14.36 -17.03
N ARG A 109 8.77 14.03 -16.43
CA ARG A 109 9.73 13.14 -17.10
C ARG A 109 9.41 11.73 -16.63
N PHE A 110 8.82 10.94 -17.52
CA PHE A 110 8.82 9.48 -17.38
C PHE A 110 10.29 9.05 -17.45
N ILE A 111 10.90 8.79 -16.30
CA ILE A 111 12.02 7.85 -16.27
C ILE A 111 11.33 6.51 -16.10
N GLN A 112 11.36 5.71 -17.16
CA GLN A 112 10.89 4.33 -17.14
C GLN A 112 11.47 3.64 -15.90
N PRO A 113 10.71 2.82 -15.16
CA PRO A 113 11.35 1.89 -14.25
C PRO A 113 12.24 0.99 -15.11
N CYS A 114 13.55 1.06 -14.88
CA CYS A 114 14.50 0.02 -15.27
C CYS A 114 14.09 -1.28 -14.57
N PHE A 115 13.06 -1.95 -15.10
CA PHE A 115 12.90 -3.37 -14.93
C PHE A 115 14.03 -3.99 -15.75
N THR A 116 15.20 -4.14 -15.15
CA THR A 116 16.22 -5.03 -15.70
C THR A 116 15.62 -6.43 -15.73
N ARG A 117 15.18 -6.79 -16.94
CA ARG A 117 15.01 -8.14 -17.46
C ARG A 117 16.10 -9.03 -16.86
N LEU A 118 15.75 -9.85 -15.88
CA LEU A 118 16.54 -11.04 -15.56
C LEU A 118 16.53 -11.89 -16.83
N GLY A 119 17.70 -11.97 -17.46
CA GLY A 119 17.90 -12.71 -18.69
C GLY A 119 17.71 -14.21 -18.44
N LEU A 120 16.54 -14.72 -18.77
CA LEU A 120 16.37 -16.14 -19.10
C LEU A 120 17.03 -16.36 -20.47
N LYS A 121 18.31 -16.73 -20.45
CA LYS A 121 18.92 -17.39 -21.61
C LYS A 121 18.33 -18.79 -21.68
N SER A 122 17.50 -19.01 -22.70
CA SER A 122 17.16 -20.33 -23.21
C SER A 122 18.46 -21.07 -23.53
N LEU A 123 18.73 -22.14 -22.79
CA LEU A 123 19.67 -23.18 -23.19
C LEU A 123 18.92 -24.09 -24.18
N LYS A 124 19.42 -24.10 -25.41
CA LYS A 124 19.24 -25.22 -26.34
C LYS A 124 20.27 -26.29 -25.98
#